data_AF-W7U6I2-F1
#
_entry.id   AF-W7U6I2-F1
#
_cell.length_a   1.000
_cell.length_b   1.000
_cell.length_c   1.000
_cell.angle_alpha   90.00
_cell.angle_beta   90.00
_cell.angle_gamma   90.00
#
_symmetry.space_group_name_H-M   'P 1'
#
loop_
_entity.id
_entity.type
_entity.pdbx_description
1 polymer ?
#
loop_
_entity_poly.entity_id
_entity_poly.type
_entity_poly.pdbx_seq_one_letter_code
_entity_poly.pdbx_strand_id
1 'polypeptide(L)'
;MNPANDAGKKELPPALRARFTEVEVTELVDPQDLRAVVERAWSARGGGGGKGGCGVDPIDLVQLYLRCRQLAESVLVDGPFWLPSGPLPLRDWNQEEGSGGPGTKRFILTPSARLALRGLARAVAGGHGAPILLQGPTSAGKTTLVEYLAARTGHVCVRINNHEHTDVSEYTGAYAPDPITGHLRFQDGLLVKALREGAWLILDELNLAPPEVLEGLNRLLDDNRELLVPETQEIIVPHPAFRLFATQNPPGGAYGGRKPLSRAFRNRFLELDMGPIAAEEMEQILHERVGMAPSHARLLVKVMATLQGRRTRSMRGP
;
A
#
# COMPACT_ATOMS: atom_id res chain seq x y z
N MET A 1 -10.68 27.30 14.25
CA MET A 1 -10.29 27.08 12.84
C MET A 1 -9.99 25.62 12.68
N ASN A 2 -10.35 24.97 11.58
CA ASN A 2 -9.92 23.59 11.38
C ASN A 2 -8.47 23.60 10.86
N PRO A 3 -7.57 22.80 11.47
CA PRO A 3 -6.18 22.72 11.05
C PRO A 3 -6.05 22.24 9.60
N ALA A 4 -4.95 22.59 8.92
CA ALA A 4 -4.72 22.28 7.50
C ALA A 4 -4.63 20.77 7.18
N ASN A 5 -4.59 19.93 8.21
CA ASN A 5 -4.62 18.47 8.14
C ASN A 5 -6.00 17.95 7.70
N ASP A 6 -7.03 18.80 7.76
CA ASP A 6 -8.41 18.50 7.42
C ASP A 6 -8.69 18.79 5.93
N ALA A 7 -9.31 17.84 5.23
CA ALA A 7 -9.34 17.83 3.76
C ALA A 7 -9.95 19.12 3.16
N GLY A 8 -9.20 19.76 2.24
CA GLY A 8 -9.66 20.92 1.46
C GLY A 8 -9.54 22.28 2.16
N LYS A 9 -8.90 22.36 3.33
CA LYS A 9 -8.74 23.62 4.08
C LYS A 9 -7.32 24.16 3.95
N LYS A 10 -7.19 25.48 3.78
CA LYS A 10 -5.91 26.19 3.68
C LYS A 10 -5.54 26.80 5.02
N GLU A 11 -4.25 26.73 5.35
CA GLU A 11 -3.71 27.36 6.54
C GLU A 11 -3.70 28.89 6.42
N LEU A 12 -3.92 29.58 7.54
CA LEU A 12 -3.75 31.04 7.58
C LEU A 12 -2.27 31.42 7.46
N PRO A 13 -1.94 32.51 6.75
CA PRO A 13 -0.59 33.05 6.76
C PRO A 13 -0.10 33.32 8.19
N PRO A 14 1.16 32.98 8.55
CA PRO A 14 1.69 33.14 9.91
C PRO A 14 1.53 34.55 10.49
N ALA A 15 1.67 35.58 9.65
CA ALA A 15 1.53 36.99 10.04
C ALA A 15 0.09 37.38 10.42
N LEU A 16 -0.93 36.68 9.89
CA LEU A 16 -2.32 36.84 10.28
C LEU A 16 -2.65 35.98 11.48
N ARG A 17 -2.14 34.74 11.51
CA ARG A 17 -2.31 33.78 12.60
C ARG A 17 -1.82 34.32 13.94
N ALA A 18 -0.65 34.96 13.95
CA ALA A 18 -0.05 35.59 15.13
C ALA A 18 -0.83 36.79 15.71
N ARG A 19 -1.87 37.29 15.02
CA ARG A 19 -2.72 38.38 15.52
C ARG A 19 -3.91 37.89 16.35
N PHE A 20 -4.10 36.57 16.46
CA PHE A 20 -5.19 35.96 17.21
C PHE A 20 -4.64 35.15 18.39
N THR A 21 -5.41 35.11 19.48
CA THR A 21 -5.20 34.12 20.54
C THR A 21 -5.87 32.82 20.12
N GLU A 22 -5.10 31.75 19.98
CA GLU A 22 -5.62 30.45 19.58
C GLU A 22 -6.09 29.66 20.80
N VAL A 23 -7.31 29.13 20.69
CA VAL A 23 -7.86 28.16 21.64
C VAL A 23 -8.13 26.90 20.85
N GLU A 24 -7.46 25.82 21.21
CA GLU A 24 -7.67 24.51 20.60
C GLU A 24 -8.93 23.88 21.19
N VAL A 25 -9.87 23.54 20.32
CA VAL A 25 -11.11 22.87 20.72
C VAL A 25 -10.94 21.40 20.37
N THR A 26 -10.80 20.56 21.39
CA THR A 26 -10.75 19.11 21.20
C THR A 26 -12.11 18.60 20.76
N GLU A 27 -12.11 17.55 19.94
CA GLU A 27 -13.35 16.89 19.57
C GLU A 27 -13.99 16.23 20.79
N LEU A 28 -15.33 16.19 20.80
CA LEU A 28 -16.10 15.59 21.87
C LEU A 28 -16.05 14.06 21.76
N VAL A 29 -15.24 13.43 22.62
CA VAL A 29 -15.09 11.96 22.70
C VAL A 29 -15.73 11.36 23.93
N ASP A 30 -16.11 12.19 24.90
CA ASP A 30 -16.70 11.70 26.14
C ASP A 30 -18.11 11.14 25.87
N PRO A 31 -18.39 9.87 26.27
CA PRO A 31 -19.68 9.25 26.00
C PRO A 31 -20.87 9.97 26.65
N GLN A 32 -20.69 10.62 27.80
CA GLN A 32 -21.76 11.31 28.52
C GLN A 32 -22.11 12.63 27.83
N ASP A 33 -21.10 13.38 27.41
CA ASP A 33 -21.31 14.63 26.67
C ASP A 33 -21.93 14.36 25.29
N LEU A 34 -21.44 13.33 24.59
CA LEU A 34 -22.02 12.88 23.32
C LEU A 34 -23.48 12.47 23.48
N ARG A 35 -23.80 11.75 24.57
CA ARG A 35 -25.19 11.39 24.90
C ARG A 35 -26.07 12.63 25.06
N ALA A 36 -25.62 13.65 25.79
CA ALA A 36 -26.38 14.88 25.98
C ALA A 36 -26.66 15.60 24.64
N VAL A 37 -25.68 15.61 23.73
CA VAL A 37 -25.84 16.16 22.38
C VAL A 37 -26.85 15.34 21.57
N VAL A 38 -26.72 14.01 21.57
CA VAL A 38 -27.62 13.10 20.85
C VAL A 38 -29.04 13.19 21.39
N GLU A 39 -29.24 13.16 22.71
CA GLU A 39 -30.56 13.27 23.34
C GLU A 39 -31.25 14.60 22.99
N ARG A 40 -30.50 15.70 23.00
CA ARG A 40 -31.02 17.02 22.61
C ARG A 40 -31.40 17.07 21.14
N ALA A 41 -30.54 16.54 20.25
CA ALA A 41 -30.80 16.51 18.81
C ALA A 41 -31.95 15.55 18.44
N TRP A 42 -32.06 14.42 19.13
CA TRP A 42 -33.08 13.40 18.95
C TRP A 42 -34.46 13.88 19.41
N SER A 43 -34.51 14.54 20.57
CA SER A 43 -35.73 15.15 21.12
C SER A 43 -36.24 16.29 20.24
N ALA A 44 -35.33 17.13 19.71
CA ALA A 44 -35.69 18.22 18.79
C ALA A 44 -36.29 17.73 17.46
N ARG A 45 -36.03 16.49 17.06
CA ARG A 45 -36.58 15.84 15.86
C ARG A 45 -37.83 14.99 16.12
N GLY A 46 -38.38 15.02 17.34
CA GLY A 46 -39.59 14.28 17.70
C GLY A 46 -39.37 12.80 18.00
N GLY A 47 -38.11 12.37 18.20
CA GLY A 47 -37.76 10.98 18.51
C GLY A 47 -38.06 10.55 19.95
N GLY A 48 -38.61 11.42 20.79
CA GLY A 48 -38.97 11.13 22.17
C GLY A 48 -40.45 10.81 22.33
N GLY A 49 -40.77 9.54 22.61
CA GLY A 49 -41.94 9.19 23.45
C GLY A 49 -43.33 9.25 22.83
N GLY A 50 -43.50 9.10 21.51
CA GLY A 50 -44.80 8.79 20.91
C GLY A 50 -44.95 7.27 20.68
N LYS A 51 -46.11 6.69 21.02
CA LYS A 51 -46.49 5.29 20.70
C LYS A 51 -46.31 5.01 19.20
N GLY A 52 -45.11 4.55 18.80
CA GLY A 52 -44.73 4.33 17.40
C GLY A 52 -43.29 4.68 17.02
N GLY A 53 -42.50 5.31 17.89
CA GLY A 53 -41.08 5.58 17.64
C GLY A 53 -40.19 4.34 17.74
N CYS A 54 -39.20 4.21 16.88
CA CYS A 54 -38.19 3.15 16.97
C CYS A 54 -37.45 3.24 18.32
N GLY A 55 -37.47 2.15 19.10
CA GLY A 55 -36.93 2.09 20.47
C GLY A 55 -35.40 2.05 20.55
N VAL A 56 -34.71 2.92 19.81
CA VAL A 56 -33.24 3.03 19.86
C VAL A 56 -32.86 3.92 21.04
N ASP A 57 -32.08 3.41 21.97
CA ASP A 57 -31.55 4.20 23.09
C ASP A 57 -30.47 5.15 22.56
N PRO A 58 -30.50 6.45 22.90
CA PRO A 58 -29.43 7.39 22.59
C PRO A 58 -28.01 6.89 22.92
N ILE A 59 -27.86 6.03 23.94
CA ILE A 59 -26.57 5.43 24.27
C ILE A 59 -26.06 4.48 23.18
N ASP A 60 -26.94 3.77 22.48
CA ASP A 60 -26.57 2.84 21.41
C ASP A 60 -26.01 3.60 20.20
N LEU A 61 -26.58 4.78 19.91
CA LEU A 61 -26.07 5.69 18.88
C LEU A 61 -24.69 6.24 19.24
N VAL A 62 -24.47 6.60 20.50
CA VAL A 62 -23.15 7.05 21.00
C VAL A 62 -22.13 5.92 20.90
N GLN A 63 -22.49 4.70 21.32
CA GLN A 63 -21.61 3.54 21.21
C GLN A 63 -21.28 3.20 19.75
N LEU A 64 -22.27 3.27 18.86
CA LEU A 64 -22.06 3.10 17.42
C LEU A 64 -21.09 4.16 16.87
N TYR A 65 -21.31 5.44 17.20
CA TYR A 65 -20.43 6.54 16.77
C TYR A 65 -19.00 6.32 17.28
N LEU A 66 -18.81 6.05 18.57
CA LEU A 66 -17.50 5.81 19.15
C LEU A 66 -16.82 4.57 18.55
N ARG A 67 -17.58 3.51 18.26
CA ARG A 67 -17.05 2.32 17.60
C ARG A 67 -16.66 2.61 16.15
N CYS A 68 -17.49 3.32 15.40
CA CYS A 68 -17.17 3.76 14.04
C CYS A 68 -15.95 4.69 14.03
N ARG A 69 -15.82 5.57 15.02
CA ARG A 69 -14.68 6.46 15.19
C ARG A 69 -13.40 5.69 15.51
N GLN A 70 -13.46 4.79 16.48
CA GLN A 70 -12.33 3.90 16.81
C GLN A 70 -11.88 3.11 15.57
N LEU A 71 -12.83 2.60 14.79
CA LEU A 71 -12.56 1.91 13.54
C LEU A 71 -11.99 2.87 12.47
N ALA A 72 -12.47 4.11 12.38
CA ALA A 72 -11.95 5.11 11.45
C ALA A 72 -10.53 5.59 11.81
N GLU A 73 -10.19 5.64 13.10
CA GLU A 73 -8.84 5.92 13.60
C GLU A 73 -7.88 4.75 13.32
N SER A 74 -8.40 3.52 13.19
CA SER A 74 -7.62 2.30 12.92
C SER A 74 -7.74 1.77 11.48
N VAL A 75 -8.31 2.55 10.56
CA VAL A 75 -8.56 2.12 9.18
C VAL A 75 -8.33 3.29 8.25
N LEU A 76 -7.25 3.19 7.47
CA LEU A 76 -7.00 4.16 6.44
C LEU A 76 -7.91 3.87 5.23
N VAL A 77 -8.94 4.70 5.10
CA VAL A 77 -9.92 4.67 4.01
C VAL A 77 -9.41 5.54 2.85
N ASP A 78 -9.04 4.91 1.74
CA ASP A 78 -9.04 5.59 0.43
C ASP A 78 -10.24 5.09 -0.40
N GLY A 79 -11.45 5.51 0.02
CA GLY A 79 -12.71 5.18 -0.66
C GLY A 79 -13.66 4.28 0.15
N PRO A 80 -14.13 3.14 -0.38
CA PRO A 80 -15.17 2.32 0.27
C PRO A 80 -14.66 1.09 1.05
N PHE A 81 -13.34 0.85 1.11
CA PHE A 81 -12.78 -0.39 1.66
C PHE A 81 -12.10 -0.18 3.01
N TRP A 82 -12.24 -1.17 3.89
CA TRP A 82 -11.69 -1.16 5.25
C TRP A 82 -10.46 -2.07 5.30
N LEU A 83 -9.29 -1.49 5.53
CA LEU A 83 -8.03 -2.22 5.73
C LEU A 83 -7.60 -2.11 7.20
N PRO A 84 -7.23 -3.22 7.85
CA PRO A 84 -6.73 -3.16 9.22
C PRO A 84 -5.46 -2.32 9.29
N SER A 85 -5.28 -1.54 10.35
CA SER A 85 -4.00 -0.88 10.62
C SER A 85 -2.91 -1.89 11.01
N GLY A 86 -1.71 -1.67 10.50
CA GLY A 86 -0.51 -2.35 10.96
C GLY A 86 0.09 -1.70 12.22
N PRO A 87 1.23 -2.22 12.71
CA PRO A 87 1.84 -1.81 13.97
C PRO A 87 2.58 -0.46 13.91
N LEU A 88 2.81 0.09 12.72
CA LEU A 88 3.51 1.36 12.53
C LEU A 88 2.53 2.53 12.53
N PRO A 89 2.97 3.74 12.94
CA PRO A 89 2.16 4.94 12.77
C PRO A 89 1.80 5.13 11.30
N LEU A 90 0.57 5.57 11.04
CA LEU A 90 0.07 5.82 9.68
C LEU A 90 0.86 6.97 9.06
N ARG A 91 1.42 6.74 7.87
CA ARG A 91 2.22 7.73 7.15
C ARG A 91 1.59 8.04 5.81
N ASP A 92 1.22 9.30 5.60
CA ASP A 92 0.95 9.81 4.26
C ASP A 92 2.21 10.48 3.73
N TRP A 93 2.85 9.85 2.74
CA TRP A 93 4.07 10.37 2.11
C TRP A 93 3.90 11.75 1.46
N ASN A 94 2.67 12.25 1.34
CA ASN A 94 2.35 13.56 0.80
C ASN A 94 2.12 14.63 1.88
N GLN A 95 2.06 14.25 3.16
CA GLN A 95 1.86 15.14 4.30
C GLN A 95 3.09 15.24 5.22
N GLU A 96 4.06 14.32 5.08
CA GLU A 96 5.31 14.36 5.86
C GLU A 96 6.28 15.44 5.35
N GLU A 97 6.59 16.43 6.19
CA GLU A 97 7.70 17.37 6.00
C GLU A 97 9.04 16.63 6.19
N GLY A 98 9.47 15.82 5.23
CA GLY A 98 10.75 15.11 5.40
C GLY A 98 11.12 14.12 4.31
N SER A 99 11.70 14.61 3.21
CA SER A 99 12.75 13.92 2.41
C SER A 99 13.01 14.55 1.03
N GLY A 100 12.20 15.53 0.59
CA GLY A 100 12.35 16.16 -0.72
C GLY A 100 12.16 17.68 -0.72
N GLY A 101 12.88 18.43 0.10
CA GLY A 101 12.71 19.89 0.19
C GLY A 101 11.28 20.32 0.59
N PRO A 102 11.04 21.62 0.81
CA PRO A 102 9.72 22.09 1.20
C PRO A 102 8.73 21.95 0.03
N GLY A 103 7.70 21.12 0.20
CA GLY A 103 6.51 21.09 -0.65
C GLY A 103 6.46 20.06 -1.79
N THR A 104 7.40 19.12 -1.91
CA THR A 104 7.30 18.06 -2.95
C THR A 104 6.62 16.80 -2.42
N LYS A 105 5.57 16.35 -3.12
CA LYS A 105 4.84 15.13 -2.79
C LYS A 105 5.60 13.91 -3.29
N ARG A 106 5.83 12.91 -2.42
CA ARG A 106 6.58 11.69 -2.80
C ARG A 106 5.77 10.75 -3.68
N PHE A 107 4.44 10.72 -3.55
CA PHE A 107 3.56 9.89 -4.39
C PHE A 107 2.35 10.68 -4.91
N ILE A 108 2.34 10.96 -6.21
CA ILE A 108 1.28 11.78 -6.82
C ILE A 108 0.07 10.90 -7.11
N LEU A 109 -1.05 11.22 -6.44
CA LEU A 109 -2.34 10.55 -6.63
C LEU A 109 -3.04 11.04 -7.92
N THR A 110 -2.53 10.59 -9.07
CA THR A 110 -3.18 10.77 -10.38
C THR A 110 -4.48 9.97 -10.47
N PRO A 111 -5.38 10.27 -11.42
CA PRO A 111 -6.61 9.51 -11.60
C PRO A 111 -6.37 7.99 -11.75
N SER A 112 -5.41 7.58 -12.59
CA SER A 112 -5.06 6.17 -12.77
C SER A 112 -4.45 5.56 -11.51
N ALA A 113 -3.59 6.28 -10.78
CA ALA A 113 -3.01 5.82 -9.52
C ALA A 113 -4.07 5.61 -8.44
N ARG A 114 -5.08 6.49 -8.35
CA ARG A 114 -6.21 6.34 -7.40
C ARG A 114 -7.06 5.12 -7.73
N LEU A 115 -7.35 4.90 -9.02
CA LEU A 115 -8.11 3.72 -9.45
C LEU A 115 -7.36 2.43 -9.11
N ALA A 116 -6.06 2.39 -9.40
CA ALA A 116 -5.19 1.28 -9.06
C ALA A 116 -5.12 1.03 -7.56
N LEU A 117 -4.97 2.10 -6.75
CA LEU A 117 -4.92 2.00 -5.29
C LEU A 117 -6.23 1.44 -4.72
N ARG A 118 -7.38 1.85 -5.26
CA ARG A 118 -8.69 1.28 -4.89
C ARG A 118 -8.80 -0.19 -5.28
N GLY A 119 -8.32 -0.57 -6.46
CA GLY A 119 -8.27 -1.97 -6.90
C GLY A 119 -7.41 -2.83 -5.96
N LEU A 120 -6.24 -2.32 -5.59
CA LEU A 120 -5.33 -2.97 -4.65
C LEU A 120 -5.94 -3.07 -3.25
N ALA A 121 -6.50 -1.98 -2.71
CA ALA A 121 -7.15 -1.98 -1.41
C ALA A 121 -8.31 -2.98 -1.35
N ARG A 122 -9.12 -3.06 -2.42
CA ARG A 122 -10.18 -4.07 -2.54
C ARG A 122 -9.62 -5.49 -2.51
N ALA A 123 -8.54 -5.76 -3.24
CA ALA A 123 -7.92 -7.07 -3.29
C ALA A 123 -7.36 -7.48 -1.91
N VAL A 124 -6.73 -6.54 -1.18
CA VAL A 124 -6.22 -6.80 0.18
C VAL A 124 -7.37 -7.04 1.17
N ALA A 125 -8.44 -6.26 1.10
CA ALA A 125 -9.59 -6.39 2.00
C ALA A 125 -10.41 -7.67 1.75
N GLY A 126 -10.71 -7.97 0.48
CA GLY A 126 -11.57 -9.10 0.10
C GLY A 126 -10.83 -10.41 -0.15
N GLY A 127 -9.50 -10.39 -0.31
CA GLY A 127 -8.72 -11.56 -0.69
C GLY A 127 -8.46 -12.57 0.42
N HIS A 128 -8.85 -12.30 1.67
CA HIS A 128 -8.60 -13.18 2.83
C HIS A 128 -7.14 -13.69 2.93
N GLY A 129 -6.16 -12.83 2.62
CA GLY A 129 -4.73 -13.19 2.61
C GLY A 129 -4.24 -13.85 1.32
N ALA A 130 -5.04 -13.91 0.25
CA ALA A 130 -4.60 -14.38 -1.05
C ALA A 130 -3.43 -13.55 -1.60
N PRO A 131 -2.42 -14.19 -2.21
CA PRO A 131 -1.34 -13.50 -2.90
C PRO A 131 -1.86 -12.60 -4.03
N ILE A 132 -1.28 -11.42 -4.20
CA ILE A 132 -1.69 -10.45 -5.24
C ILE A 132 -0.56 -10.24 -6.24
N LEU A 133 -0.84 -10.35 -7.53
CA LEU A 133 0.12 -10.16 -8.62
C LEU A 133 -0.21 -8.90 -9.42
N LEU A 134 0.65 -7.90 -9.32
CA LEU A 134 0.55 -6.67 -10.11
C LEU A 134 1.33 -6.84 -11.42
N GLN A 135 0.62 -6.76 -12.55
CA GLN A 135 1.22 -6.82 -13.88
C GLN A 135 1.08 -5.48 -14.59
N GLY A 136 2.05 -5.10 -15.41
CA GLY A 136 1.97 -3.85 -16.18
C GLY A 136 3.32 -3.44 -16.74
N PRO A 137 3.41 -2.37 -17.53
CA PRO A 137 4.67 -1.95 -18.13
C PRO A 137 5.68 -1.47 -17.07
N THR A 138 6.96 -1.43 -17.48
CA THR A 138 8.01 -0.82 -16.66
C THR A 138 7.61 0.63 -16.32
N SER A 139 7.89 1.05 -15.09
CA SER A 139 7.58 2.40 -14.59
C SER A 139 6.09 2.72 -14.39
N ALA A 140 5.19 1.74 -14.44
CA ALA A 140 3.77 1.93 -14.06
C ALA A 140 3.53 2.16 -12.55
N GLY A 141 4.59 2.21 -11.73
CA GLY A 141 4.48 2.47 -10.29
C GLY A 141 3.98 1.30 -9.45
N LYS A 142 4.03 0.05 -9.95
CA LYS A 142 3.51 -1.15 -9.27
C LYS A 142 4.03 -1.33 -7.84
N THR A 143 5.36 -1.37 -7.68
CA THR A 143 6.04 -1.51 -6.39
C THR A 143 5.70 -0.35 -5.46
N THR A 144 5.81 0.88 -5.98
CA THR A 144 5.53 2.10 -5.24
C THR A 144 4.07 2.18 -4.77
N LEU A 145 3.12 1.64 -5.53
CA LEU A 145 1.70 1.60 -5.15
C LEU A 145 1.47 0.74 -3.90
N VAL A 146 2.12 -0.42 -3.82
CA VAL A 146 2.04 -1.32 -2.66
C VAL A 146 2.72 -0.70 -1.45
N GLU A 147 3.94 -0.17 -1.62
CA GLU A 147 4.68 0.52 -0.55
C GLU A 147 3.89 1.71 0.01
N TYR A 148 3.27 2.51 -0.87
CA TYR A 148 2.42 3.64 -0.48
C TYR A 148 1.20 3.18 0.32
N LEU A 149 0.52 2.11 -0.12
CA LEU A 149 -0.61 1.55 0.61
C LEU A 149 -0.20 0.99 1.98
N ALA A 150 0.93 0.29 2.05
CA ALA A 150 1.46 -0.27 3.28
C ALA A 150 1.79 0.83 4.29
N ALA A 151 2.49 1.88 3.86
CA ALA A 151 2.82 3.03 4.71
C ALA A 151 1.57 3.75 5.22
N ARG A 152 0.58 3.95 4.34
CA ARG A 152 -0.70 4.56 4.71
C ARG A 152 -1.50 3.70 5.66
N THR A 153 -1.38 2.38 5.59
CA THR A 153 -2.07 1.47 6.51
C THR A 153 -1.22 1.08 7.73
N GLY A 154 0.00 1.61 7.89
CA GLY A 154 0.85 1.32 9.04
C GLY A 154 1.50 -0.07 9.02
N HIS A 155 1.59 -0.73 7.87
CA HIS A 155 2.23 -2.04 7.77
C HIS A 155 3.73 -1.93 7.49
N VAL A 156 4.51 -2.79 8.15
CA VAL A 156 5.90 -3.04 7.77
C VAL A 156 5.90 -3.62 6.36
N CYS A 157 6.68 -3.02 5.45
CA CYS A 157 6.78 -3.47 4.07
C CYS A 157 8.22 -3.82 3.73
N VAL A 158 8.43 -5.06 3.29
CA VAL A 158 9.73 -5.62 2.92
C VAL A 158 9.71 -5.92 1.43
N ARG A 159 10.80 -5.63 0.72
CA ARG A 159 10.93 -5.87 -0.72
C ARG A 159 12.11 -6.78 -1.00
N ILE A 160 11.87 -7.82 -1.79
CA ILE A 160 12.88 -8.69 -2.39
C ILE A 160 12.89 -8.41 -3.88
N ASN A 161 14.04 -8.07 -4.44
CA ASN A 161 14.17 -7.79 -5.87
C ASN A 161 14.78 -8.98 -6.61
N ASN A 162 13.98 -9.65 -7.43
CA ASN A 162 14.43 -10.83 -8.14
C ASN A 162 15.26 -10.50 -9.38
N HIS A 163 16.22 -11.37 -9.65
CA HIS A 163 17.11 -11.35 -10.80
C HIS A 163 17.48 -12.80 -11.14
N GLU A 164 18.15 -13.03 -12.28
CA GLU A 164 18.45 -14.39 -12.77
C GLU A 164 19.38 -15.21 -11.84
N HIS A 165 20.02 -14.57 -10.86
CA HIS A 165 20.92 -15.19 -9.90
C HIS A 165 20.44 -15.06 -8.45
N THR A 166 19.16 -14.73 -8.22
CA THR A 166 18.59 -14.69 -6.87
C THR A 166 18.67 -16.06 -6.23
N ASP A 167 19.30 -16.14 -5.06
CA ASP A 167 19.48 -17.40 -4.34
C ASP A 167 18.28 -17.70 -3.41
N VAL A 168 17.94 -18.98 -3.26
CA VAL A 168 16.86 -19.42 -2.35
C VAL A 168 17.15 -19.01 -0.90
N SER A 169 18.42 -18.96 -0.51
CA SER A 169 18.85 -18.53 0.82
C SER A 169 18.51 -17.07 1.13
N GLU A 170 18.31 -16.20 0.13
CA GLU A 170 17.81 -14.83 0.36
C GLU A 170 16.36 -14.84 0.89
N TYR A 171 15.59 -15.85 0.48
CA TYR A 171 14.21 -16.05 0.90
C TYR A 171 14.13 -16.81 2.23
N THR A 172 14.68 -18.03 2.27
CA THR A 172 14.50 -18.96 3.39
C THR A 172 15.52 -18.71 4.51
N GLY A 173 16.75 -18.37 4.15
CA GLY A 173 17.85 -18.16 5.08
C GLY A 173 19.05 -19.06 4.79
N ALA A 174 20.11 -18.86 5.57
CA ALA A 174 21.32 -19.67 5.48
C ALA A 174 21.98 -19.81 6.85
N TYR A 175 22.83 -20.82 6.98
CA TYR A 175 23.76 -20.91 8.11
C TYR A 175 24.86 -19.87 7.95
N ALA A 176 25.01 -19.03 8.95
CA ALA A 176 26.09 -18.06 9.03
C ALA A 176 26.77 -18.14 10.41
N PRO A 177 28.08 -17.88 10.48
CA PRO A 177 28.81 -17.92 11.74
C PRO A 177 28.29 -16.83 12.68
N ASP A 178 28.02 -17.20 13.92
CA ASP A 178 27.68 -16.26 14.97
C ASP A 178 28.93 -15.43 15.34
N PRO A 179 28.87 -14.09 15.29
CA PRO A 179 30.04 -13.24 15.47
C PRO A 179 30.61 -13.27 16.91
N ILE A 180 29.84 -13.78 17.88
CA ILE A 180 30.23 -13.85 19.29
C ILE A 180 30.78 -15.24 19.61
N THR A 181 30.06 -16.30 19.21
CA THR A 181 30.38 -17.68 19.60
C THR A 181 31.22 -18.43 18.57
N GLY A 182 31.25 -17.96 17.31
CA GLY A 182 31.91 -18.65 16.19
C GLY A 182 31.17 -19.91 15.70
N HIS A 183 30.07 -20.30 16.34
CA HIS A 183 29.26 -21.44 15.90
C HIS A 183 28.35 -21.06 14.73
N LEU A 184 28.06 -22.04 13.87
CA LEU A 184 27.10 -21.85 12.78
C LEU A 184 25.68 -21.78 13.38
N ARG A 185 24.98 -20.69 13.07
CA ARG A 185 23.57 -20.50 13.42
C ARG A 185 22.78 -20.25 12.15
N PHE A 186 21.61 -20.90 12.04
CA PHE A 186 20.68 -20.60 10.96
C PHE A 186 20.11 -19.19 11.14
N GLN A 187 20.23 -18.37 10.09
CA GLN A 187 19.69 -17.01 10.06
C GLN A 187 18.55 -16.95 9.05
N ASP A 188 17.37 -16.57 9.54
CA ASP A 188 16.17 -16.44 8.71
C ASP A 188 16.37 -15.45 7.55
N GLY A 189 15.95 -15.87 6.36
CA GLY A 189 15.88 -15.03 5.17
C GLY A 189 14.73 -14.02 5.24
N LEU A 190 14.61 -13.17 4.22
CA LEU A 190 13.64 -12.07 4.21
C LEU A 190 12.19 -12.58 4.17
N LEU A 191 11.93 -13.66 3.42
CA LEU A 191 10.58 -14.25 3.37
C LEU A 191 10.21 -14.84 4.73
N VAL A 192 11.11 -15.60 5.36
CA VAL A 192 10.85 -16.23 6.66
C VAL A 192 10.58 -15.19 7.73
N LYS A 193 11.39 -14.12 7.81
CA LYS A 193 11.15 -13.02 8.76
C LYS A 193 9.78 -12.37 8.54
N ALA A 194 9.45 -12.04 7.29
CA ALA A 194 8.17 -11.42 6.96
C ALA A 194 6.97 -12.32 7.34
N LEU A 195 7.07 -13.63 7.13
CA LEU A 195 6.05 -14.61 7.50
C LEU A 195 5.81 -14.64 9.01
N ARG A 196 6.88 -14.66 9.81
CA ARG A 196 6.79 -14.68 11.28
C ARG A 196 6.25 -13.37 11.86
N GLU A 197 6.69 -12.24 11.32
CA GLU A 197 6.38 -10.90 11.84
C GLU A 197 5.07 -10.31 11.29
N GLY A 198 4.48 -10.95 10.27
CA GLY A 198 3.26 -10.43 9.63
C GLY A 198 3.48 -9.20 8.78
N ALA A 199 4.68 -9.04 8.23
CA ALA A 199 5.00 -7.95 7.32
C ALA A 199 4.33 -8.15 5.95
N TRP A 200 4.16 -7.06 5.21
CA TRP A 200 3.81 -7.11 3.79
C TRP A 200 5.08 -7.35 2.99
N LEU A 201 5.11 -8.41 2.18
CA LEU A 201 6.25 -8.78 1.37
C LEU A 201 5.99 -8.48 -0.11
N ILE A 202 6.90 -7.77 -0.77
CA ILE A 202 6.89 -7.52 -2.20
C ILE A 202 7.98 -8.36 -2.87
N LEU A 203 7.60 -9.25 -3.77
CA LEU A 203 8.49 -9.95 -4.69
C LEU A 203 8.53 -9.17 -6.00
N ASP A 204 9.53 -8.32 -6.15
CA ASP A 204 9.73 -7.46 -7.31
C ASP A 204 10.36 -8.27 -8.45
N GLU A 205 9.96 -7.99 -9.70
CA GLU A 205 10.43 -8.69 -10.90
C GLU A 205 10.37 -10.23 -10.81
N LEU A 206 9.27 -10.78 -10.28
CA LEU A 206 9.14 -12.22 -9.99
C LEU A 206 9.42 -13.13 -11.21
N ASN A 207 9.21 -12.63 -12.42
CA ASN A 207 9.48 -13.36 -13.66
C ASN A 207 10.97 -13.49 -14.03
N LEU A 208 11.86 -12.87 -13.27
CA LEU A 208 13.31 -13.07 -13.36
C LEU A 208 13.82 -14.09 -12.35
N ALA A 209 13.00 -14.49 -11.37
CA ALA A 209 13.39 -15.44 -10.36
C ALA A 209 13.75 -16.81 -10.98
N PRO A 210 14.79 -17.50 -10.47
CA PRO A 210 15.09 -18.86 -10.88
C PRO A 210 13.95 -19.85 -10.60
N PRO A 211 13.83 -20.94 -11.38
CA PRO A 211 12.81 -21.96 -11.16
C PRO A 211 12.77 -22.51 -9.73
N GLU A 212 13.93 -22.67 -9.10
CA GLU A 212 14.08 -23.20 -7.74
C GLU A 212 13.42 -22.29 -6.70
N VAL A 213 13.53 -20.97 -6.87
CA VAL A 213 12.84 -19.98 -6.02
C VAL A 213 11.33 -20.06 -6.21
N LEU A 214 10.86 -20.16 -7.47
CA LEU A 214 9.44 -20.29 -7.76
C LEU A 214 8.86 -21.61 -7.19
N GLU A 215 9.62 -22.70 -7.26
CA GLU A 215 9.25 -23.99 -6.71
C GLU A 215 9.12 -23.94 -5.18
N GLY A 216 10.05 -23.28 -4.49
CA GLY A 216 10.01 -23.07 -3.04
C GLY A 216 8.79 -22.27 -2.58
N LEU A 217 8.25 -21.38 -3.42
CA LEU A 217 7.06 -20.59 -3.13
C LEU A 217 5.74 -21.35 -3.31
N ASN A 218 5.73 -22.50 -3.98
CA ASN A 218 4.49 -23.19 -4.36
C ASN A 218 3.59 -23.50 -3.15
N ARG A 219 4.15 -24.06 -2.06
CA ARG A 219 3.37 -24.41 -0.85
C ARG A 219 2.76 -23.20 -0.15
N LEU A 220 3.44 -22.06 -0.23
CA LEU A 220 2.97 -20.81 0.34
C LEU A 220 1.83 -20.20 -0.48
N LEU A 221 1.86 -20.41 -1.80
CA LEU A 221 0.89 -19.87 -2.76
C LEU A 221 -0.34 -20.77 -2.95
N ASP A 222 -0.21 -22.07 -2.68
CA ASP A 222 -1.32 -23.03 -2.71
C ASP A 222 -2.21 -22.93 -1.45
N ASP A 223 -3.26 -23.75 -1.39
CA ASP A 223 -4.24 -23.77 -0.29
C ASP A 223 -3.63 -24.09 1.08
N ASN A 224 -2.47 -24.75 1.11
CA ASN A 224 -1.71 -25.04 2.33
C ASN A 224 -1.31 -23.77 3.10
N ARG A 225 -0.99 -22.68 2.39
CA ARG A 225 -0.55 -21.40 2.96
C ARG A 225 0.53 -21.57 4.03
N GLU A 226 1.57 -22.33 3.73
CA GLU A 226 2.69 -22.57 4.64
C GLU A 226 4.01 -22.63 3.87
N LEU A 227 5.11 -22.29 4.52
CA LEU A 227 6.45 -22.41 3.96
C LEU A 227 7.22 -23.52 4.66
N LEU A 228 7.80 -24.45 3.90
CA LEU A 228 8.79 -25.39 4.40
C LEU A 228 10.17 -24.76 4.22
N VAL A 229 10.96 -24.67 5.30
CA VAL A 229 12.37 -24.27 5.26
C VAL A 229 13.22 -25.55 5.18
N PRO A 230 13.82 -25.89 4.02
CA PRO A 230 14.52 -27.17 3.83
C PRO A 230 15.68 -27.37 4.80
N GLU A 231 16.39 -26.31 5.16
CA GLU A 231 17.59 -26.34 5.98
C GLU A 231 17.33 -26.68 7.45
N THR A 232 16.13 -26.35 7.95
CA THR A 232 15.71 -26.58 9.34
C THR A 232 14.59 -27.61 9.46
N GLN A 233 14.00 -28.01 8.32
CA GLN A 233 12.78 -28.84 8.24
C GLN A 233 11.58 -28.23 8.99
N GLU A 234 11.58 -26.90 9.19
CA GLU A 234 10.51 -26.18 9.86
C GLU A 234 9.39 -25.85 8.88
N ILE A 235 8.14 -26.05 9.31
CA ILE A 235 6.95 -25.59 8.60
C ILE A 235 6.45 -24.31 9.27
N ILE A 236 6.39 -23.23 8.50
CA ILE A 236 6.02 -21.90 8.96
C ILE A 236 4.65 -21.55 8.40
N VAL A 237 3.69 -21.35 9.30
CA VAL A 237 2.39 -20.78 8.97
C VAL A 237 2.50 -19.25 9.03
N PRO A 238 2.13 -18.52 7.96
CA PRO A 238 2.17 -17.07 7.93
C PRO A 238 1.34 -16.44 9.04
N HIS A 239 1.85 -15.37 9.63
CA HIS A 239 1.09 -14.54 10.55
C HIS A 239 -0.19 -13.98 9.88
N PRO A 240 -1.33 -13.83 10.59
CA PRO A 240 -2.60 -13.38 9.99
C PRO A 240 -2.53 -12.02 9.27
N ALA A 241 -1.61 -11.14 9.68
CA ALA A 241 -1.36 -9.84 9.05
C ALA A 241 -0.46 -9.91 7.80
N PHE A 242 0.24 -11.04 7.57
CA PHE A 242 1.11 -11.23 6.41
C PHE A 242 0.34 -11.08 5.11
N ARG A 243 0.91 -10.35 4.16
CA ARG A 243 0.37 -10.22 2.80
C ARG A 243 1.50 -10.34 1.81
N LEU A 244 1.26 -11.12 0.75
CA LEU A 244 2.22 -11.33 -0.32
C LEU A 244 1.80 -10.58 -1.58
N PHE A 245 2.69 -9.74 -2.07
CA PHE A 245 2.55 -9.03 -3.33
C PHE A 245 3.68 -9.48 -4.26
N ALA A 246 3.34 -9.70 -5.52
CA ALA A 246 4.31 -9.93 -6.58
C ALA A 246 4.14 -8.86 -7.63
N THR A 247 5.24 -8.37 -8.20
CA THR A 247 5.19 -7.51 -9.37
C THR A 247 5.88 -8.20 -10.53
N GLN A 248 5.33 -8.01 -11.73
CA GLN A 248 6.06 -8.36 -12.94
C GLN A 248 5.69 -7.43 -14.09
N ASN A 249 6.56 -7.45 -15.09
CA ASN A 249 6.25 -6.88 -16.38
C ASN A 249 5.86 -8.00 -17.33
N PRO A 250 4.82 -7.83 -18.16
CA PRO A 250 4.35 -8.90 -19.04
C PRO A 250 5.46 -9.35 -20.01
N PRO A 251 5.52 -10.67 -20.33
CA PRO A 251 6.46 -11.21 -21.30
C PRO A 251 6.19 -10.62 -22.70
N GLY A 252 7.25 -10.40 -23.48
CA GLY A 252 7.15 -9.78 -24.83
C GLY A 252 7.28 -8.25 -24.86
N GLY A 253 7.55 -7.61 -23.71
CA GLY A 253 7.91 -6.20 -23.65
C GLY A 253 9.32 -5.90 -24.18
N ALA A 254 9.65 -4.61 -24.33
CA ALA A 254 10.93 -4.08 -24.83
C ALA A 254 12.20 -4.52 -24.05
N TYR A 255 12.06 -5.28 -22.97
CA TYR A 255 13.15 -5.74 -22.10
C TYR A 255 13.23 -7.26 -22.17
N GLY A 256 14.34 -7.76 -22.72
CA GLY A 256 14.63 -9.20 -22.82
C GLY A 256 14.93 -9.86 -21.47
N GLY A 257 15.07 -11.19 -21.47
CA GLY A 257 15.43 -11.99 -20.28
C GLY A 257 14.26 -12.39 -19.36
N ARG A 258 13.04 -11.94 -19.66
CA ARG A 258 11.86 -12.21 -18.83
C ARG A 258 11.19 -13.53 -19.22
N LYS A 259 11.20 -14.49 -18.29
CA LYS A 259 10.59 -15.81 -18.49
C LYS A 259 9.08 -15.71 -18.18
N PRO A 260 8.18 -16.20 -19.06
CA PRO A 260 6.76 -16.17 -18.74
C PRO A 260 6.48 -17.10 -17.55
N LEU A 261 5.78 -16.60 -16.53
CA LEU A 261 5.28 -17.45 -15.45
C LEU A 261 4.28 -18.47 -16.02
N SER A 262 4.32 -19.71 -15.52
CA SER A 262 3.38 -20.74 -15.93
C SER A 262 1.95 -20.32 -15.58
N ARG A 263 0.97 -20.77 -16.37
CA ARG A 263 -0.44 -20.47 -16.10
C ARG A 263 -0.87 -21.01 -14.73
N ALA A 264 -0.41 -22.20 -14.36
CA ALA A 264 -0.71 -22.80 -13.07
C ALA A 264 -0.20 -21.95 -11.90
N PHE A 265 1.03 -21.44 -12.00
CA PHE A 265 1.61 -20.57 -10.97
C PHE A 265 0.87 -19.24 -10.86
N ARG A 266 0.51 -18.63 -11.99
CA ARG A 266 -0.26 -17.37 -12.02
C ARG A 266 -1.66 -17.51 -11.44
N ASN A 267 -2.34 -18.63 -11.67
CA ASN A 267 -3.69 -18.88 -11.15
C ASN A 267 -3.79 -18.87 -9.61
N ARG A 268 -2.66 -18.93 -8.90
CA ARG A 268 -2.58 -18.82 -7.43
C ARG A 268 -2.58 -17.39 -6.91
N PHE A 269 -2.50 -16.42 -7.82
CA PHE A 269 -2.55 -15.00 -7.48
C PHE A 269 -3.88 -14.38 -7.90
N LEU A 270 -4.30 -13.39 -7.14
CA LEU A 270 -5.25 -12.39 -7.63
C LEU A 270 -4.48 -11.41 -8.53
N GLU A 271 -4.73 -11.49 -9.84
CA GLU A 271 -4.07 -10.64 -10.84
C GLU A 271 -4.70 -9.25 -10.91
N LEU A 272 -3.85 -8.21 -10.84
CA LEU A 272 -4.22 -6.81 -11.04
C LEU A 272 -3.39 -6.23 -12.18
N ASP A 273 -4.07 -5.83 -13.26
CA ASP A 273 -3.44 -5.21 -14.42
C ASP A 273 -3.33 -3.69 -14.26
N MET A 274 -2.11 -3.20 -14.42
CA MET A 274 -1.73 -1.81 -14.39
C MET A 274 -1.41 -1.36 -15.82
N GLY A 275 -2.22 -0.43 -16.33
CA GLY A 275 -1.97 0.20 -17.63
C GLY A 275 -0.74 1.12 -17.62
N PRO A 276 -0.27 1.55 -18.80
CA PRO A 276 0.71 2.62 -18.90
C PRO A 276 0.15 3.92 -18.33
N ILE A 277 1.01 4.72 -17.70
CA ILE A 277 0.65 6.04 -17.19
C ILE A 277 0.43 6.98 -18.38
N ALA A 278 -0.71 7.67 -18.41
CA ALA A 278 -1.04 8.64 -19.46
C ALA A 278 -0.02 9.80 -19.49
N ALA A 279 0.18 10.40 -20.67
CA ALA A 279 1.16 11.47 -20.85
C ALA A 279 0.87 12.67 -19.94
N GLU A 280 -0.42 13.03 -19.80
CA GLU A 280 -0.91 14.11 -18.98
C GLU A 280 -0.65 13.84 -17.48
N GLU A 281 -0.84 12.59 -17.06
CA GLU A 281 -0.53 12.18 -15.68
C GLU A 281 0.98 12.18 -15.42
N MET A 282 1.79 11.82 -16.41
CA MET A 282 3.24 11.87 -16.30
C MET A 282 3.76 13.32 -16.22
N GLU A 283 3.17 14.24 -17.00
CA GLU A 283 3.41 15.68 -16.88
C GLU A 283 3.09 16.18 -15.47
N GLN A 284 1.93 15.78 -14.93
CA GLN A 284 1.52 16.10 -13.56
C GLN A 284 2.52 15.55 -12.53
N ILE A 285 2.95 14.31 -12.69
CA ILE A 285 3.92 13.67 -11.79
C ILE A 285 5.24 14.44 -11.78
N LEU A 286 5.78 14.78 -12.95
CA LEU A 286 7.03 15.55 -13.06
C LEU A 286 6.89 16.94 -12.45
N HIS A 287 5.75 17.60 -12.65
CA HIS A 287 5.49 18.90 -12.08
C HIS A 287 5.41 18.86 -10.54
N GLU A 288 4.56 18.01 -9.98
CA GLU A 288 4.30 17.98 -8.53
C GLU A 288 5.39 17.31 -7.71
N ARG A 289 6.06 16.28 -8.24
CA ARG A 289 7.08 15.52 -7.50
C ARG A 289 8.48 16.11 -7.65
N VAL A 290 8.82 16.61 -8.84
CA VAL A 290 10.16 17.11 -9.15
C VAL A 290 10.23 18.64 -9.09
N GLY A 291 9.09 19.34 -9.03
CA GLY A 291 9.04 20.80 -9.10
C GLY A 291 9.34 21.34 -10.49
N MET A 292 9.18 20.52 -11.53
CA MET A 292 9.53 20.87 -12.91
C MET A 292 8.48 21.81 -13.52
N ALA A 293 8.89 22.86 -14.25
CA ALA A 293 7.93 23.72 -14.93
C ALA A 293 7.12 22.93 -15.99
N PRO A 294 5.81 23.19 -16.16
CA PRO A 294 4.95 22.39 -17.04
C PRO A 294 5.44 22.29 -18.49
N SER A 295 6.05 23.36 -19.02
CA SER A 295 6.63 23.37 -20.37
C SER A 295 7.77 22.36 -20.54
N HIS A 296 8.64 22.24 -19.53
CA HIS A 296 9.74 21.28 -19.52
C HIS A 296 9.23 19.84 -19.33
N ALA A 297 8.25 19.64 -18.44
CA ALA A 297 7.63 18.34 -18.22
C ALA A 297 7.03 17.78 -19.52
N ARG A 298 6.24 18.60 -20.23
CA ARG A 298 5.67 18.24 -21.54
C ARG A 298 6.73 17.89 -22.57
N LEU A 299 7.81 18.67 -22.64
CA LEU A 299 8.90 18.39 -23.58
C LEU A 299 9.57 17.05 -23.28
N LEU A 300 9.86 16.74 -22.02
CA LEU A 300 10.46 15.47 -21.62
C LEU A 300 9.55 14.27 -21.90
N VAL A 301 8.26 14.37 -21.58
CA VAL A 301 7.28 13.31 -21.88
C VAL A 301 7.21 13.07 -23.39
N LYS A 302 7.22 14.12 -24.21
CA LYS A 302 7.27 14.01 -25.67
C LYS A 302 8.55 13.35 -26.19
N VAL A 303 9.70 13.69 -25.60
CA VAL A 303 10.99 13.06 -25.94
C VAL A 303 10.96 11.59 -25.56
N MET A 304 10.49 11.24 -24.37
CA MET A 304 10.32 9.86 -23.92
C MET A 304 9.45 9.04 -24.87
N ALA A 305 8.27 9.56 -25.24
CA ALA A 305 7.38 8.90 -26.19
C ALA A 305 8.05 8.68 -27.56
N THR A 306 8.83 9.67 -28.03
CA THR A 306 9.59 9.58 -29.28
C THR A 306 10.66 8.48 -29.20
N LEU A 307 11.41 8.41 -28.10
CA LEU A 307 12.44 7.39 -27.89
C LEU A 307 11.85 5.99 -27.78
N GLN A 308 10.74 5.83 -27.06
CA GLN A 308 10.01 4.57 -26.99
C GLN A 308 9.51 4.13 -28.37
N GLY A 309 8.94 5.04 -29.15
CA GLY A 309 8.50 4.77 -30.52
C GLY A 309 9.64 4.31 -31.43
N ARG A 310 10.82 4.97 -31.35
CA ARG A 310 12.03 4.57 -32.10
C ARG A 310 12.53 3.18 -31.67
N ARG A 311 12.53 2.90 -30.37
CA ARG A 311 12.96 1.61 -29.81
C ARG A 311 12.06 0.46 -30.26
N THR A 312 10.73 0.66 -30.27
CA THR A 312 9.79 -0.34 -30.77
C THR A 312 9.95 -0.59 -32.27
N ARG A 313 10.24 0.44 -33.07
CA ARG A 313 10.55 0.29 -34.51
C ARG A 313 11.87 -0.45 -34.74
N SER A 314 12.90 -0.12 -33.97
CA SER A 314 14.21 -0.79 -34.07
C SER A 314 14.14 -2.27 -33.69
N MET A 315 13.24 -2.68 -32.80
CA MET A 315 13.05 -4.07 -32.40
C MET A 315 12.17 -4.90 -33.33
N ARG A 316 11.38 -4.26 -34.21
CA ARG A 316 10.53 -4.99 -35.16
C ARG A 316 11.24 -5.47 -36.43
N GLY A 317 12.50 -5.07 -36.65
CA GLY A 317 13.23 -5.37 -37.89
C GLY A 317 12.56 -4.73 -39.13
N PRO A 318 13.28 -4.62 -40.27
CA PRO A 318 12.66 -4.28 -41.55
C PRO A 318 11.69 -5.36 -42.03
#